data_AF-A0A1H0EVE1-F1
#
_entry.id   AF-A0A1H0EVE1-F1
#
_cell.length_a   1.000
_cell.length_b   1.000
_cell.length_c   1.000
_cell.angle_alpha   90.00
_cell.angle_beta   90.00
_cell.angle_gamma   90.00
#
_symmetry.space_group_name_H-M   'P 1'
#
loop_
_entity.id
_entity.type
_entity.pdbx_description
1 polymer ?
#
loop_
_entity_poly.entity_id
_entity_poly.type
_entity_poly.pdbx_seq_one_letter_code
_entity_poly.pdbx_strand_id
1 'polypeptide(L)' 'MRSYNLFQLKGEEGLCCAVPEASTVPPFIGAGRWIFGGKLCDGSRQPRDFDDRAADTAVRFNGFYLFQTMDRRFMA' A
#
# COMPACT_ATOMS: atom_id res chain seq x y z
N MET A 1 -15.16 2.90 -1.45
CA MET A 1 -13.74 2.54 -1.71
C MET A 1 -13.42 1.24 -0.99
N ARG A 2 -12.48 0.43 -1.49
CA ARG A 2 -12.06 -0.82 -0.79
C ARG A 2 -11.11 -0.51 0.36
N SER A 3 -11.05 -1.42 1.33
CA SER A 3 -10.01 -1.41 2.36
C SER A 3 -8.71 -2.04 1.84
N TYR A 4 -7.58 -1.41 2.15
CA TYR A 4 -6.25 -1.88 1.77
C TYR A 4 -5.36 -2.06 3.00
N ASN A 5 -4.61 -3.15 3.01
CA ASN A 5 -3.46 -3.35 3.88
C ASN A 5 -2.25 -2.66 3.25
N LEU A 6 -1.64 -1.73 3.98
CA LEU A 6 -0.49 -0.97 3.52
C LEU A 6 0.80 -1.60 4.05
N PHE A 7 1.74 -1.83 3.15
CA PHE A 7 3.07 -2.31 3.45
C PHE A 7 4.10 -1.28 3.00
N GLN A 8 5.10 -1.01 3.83
CA GLN A 8 6.18 -0.04 3.55
C GLN A 8 7.49 -0.79 3.35
N LEU A 9 8.28 -0.44 2.33
CA LEU A 9 9.55 -1.09 2.05
C LEU A 9 10.63 -0.57 3.01
N LYS A 10 11.31 -1.47 3.72
CA LYS A 10 12.46 -1.13 4.57
C LYS A 10 13.59 -0.58 3.73
N GLY A 11 14.08 0.60 4.11
CA GLY A 11 15.29 1.19 3.54
C GLY A 11 15.10 1.92 2.21
N GLU A 12 13.89 1.92 1.63
CA GLU A 12 13.55 2.82 0.54
C GLU A 12 12.48 3.80 1.03
N GLU A 13 12.89 5.05 1.19
CA GLU A 13 12.06 6.08 1.79
C GLU A 13 10.79 6.33 0.97
N GLY A 14 9.65 5.99 1.56
CA GLY A 14 8.33 6.31 1.00
C GLY A 14 7.73 5.29 0.05
N LEU A 15 8.42 4.18 -0.28
CA LEU A 15 7.80 3.15 -1.14
C LEU A 15 6.77 2.33 -0.35
N CYS A 16 5.53 2.39 -0.83
CA CYS A 16 4.37 1.74 -0.25
C CYS A 16 3.71 0.76 -1.23
N CYS A 17 3.17 -0.33 -0.69
CA CYS A 17 2.36 -1.30 -1.40
C CYS A 17 1.00 -1.45 -0.69
N ALA A 18 -0.07 -1.07 -1.39
CA ALA A 18 -1.44 -1.28 -0.95
C ALA A 18 -1.99 -2.58 -1.54
N VAL A 19 -2.36 -3.51 -0.66
CA VAL A 19 -2.97 -4.79 -1.02
C VAL A 19 -4.41 -4.79 -0.53
N PRO A 20 -5.42 -5.09 -1.35
CA PRO A 20 -6.80 -5.19 -0.88
C PRO A 20 -6.90 -6.19 0.27
N GLU A 21 -7.65 -5.87 1.31
CA GLU A 21 -7.78 -6.76 2.47
C GLU A 21 -8.33 -8.15 2.11
N ALA A 22 -9.22 -8.20 1.12
CA ALA A 22 -9.79 -9.44 0.61
C ALA A 22 -8.84 -10.23 -0.32
N SER A 23 -7.66 -9.69 -0.63
CA SER A 23 -6.68 -10.32 -1.52
C SER A 23 -5.53 -10.96 -0.74
N THR A 24 -4.99 -12.05 -1.29
CA THR A 24 -3.76 -12.66 -0.78
C THR A 24 -2.59 -11.69 -0.91
N VAL A 25 -1.76 -11.62 0.13
CA VAL A 25 -0.55 -10.80 0.14
C VAL A 25 0.44 -11.31 -0.91
N PRO A 26 0.96 -10.45 -1.81
CA PRO A 26 1.92 -10.88 -2.82
C PRO A 26 3.20 -11.50 -2.21
N PRO A 27 3.80 -12.52 -2.84
CA PRO A 27 4.97 -13.22 -2.28
C PRO A 27 6.17 -12.30 -2.00
N PHE A 28 6.37 -11.26 -2.82
CA PHE A 28 7.48 -10.31 -2.64
C PHE A 28 7.37 -9.48 -1.36
N ILE A 29 6.16 -9.29 -0.82
CA ILE A 29 5.94 -8.65 0.48
C ILE A 29 6.42 -9.57 1.61
N GLY A 30 6.18 -10.87 1.47
CA GLY A 30 6.60 -11.90 2.43
C GLY A 30 8.11 -12.10 2.54
N ALA A 31 8.91 -11.54 1.62
CA ALA A 31 10.38 -11.66 1.60
C ALA A 31 11.10 -10.85 2.72
N GLY A 32 10.39 -10.39 3.76
CA GLY A 32 10.96 -9.78 4.97
C GLY A 32 11.42 -8.32 4.84
N ARG A 33 11.44 -7.78 3.61
CA ARG A 33 11.79 -6.38 3.33
C ARG A 33 10.65 -5.40 3.57
N TRP A 34 9.41 -5.87 3.66
CA TRP A 34 8.24 -5.01 3.83
C TRP A 34 7.73 -5.06 5.27
N ILE A 35 7.25 -3.92 5.79
CA ILE A 35 6.64 -3.78 7.12
C ILE A 35 5.17 -3.45 6.93
N PHE A 36 4.29 -4.09 7.69
CA PHE A 36 2.90 -3.69 7.75
C PHE A 36 2.76 -2.30 8.40
N GLY A 37 2.38 -1.31 7.60
CA GLY A 37 2.27 0.09 7.98
C GLY A 37 0.86 0.50 8.42
N GLY A 38 -0.10 -0.43 8.40
CA GLY A 38 -1.48 -0.19 8.81
C GLY A 38 -2.48 -0.43 7.68
N LYS A 39 -3.69 0.08 7.87
CA LYS A 39 -4.82 -0.17 6.98
C LYS A 39 -5.40 1.14 6.47
N LEU A 40 -5.62 1.22 5.16
CA LEU A 40 -6.35 2.28 4.49
C LEU A 40 -7.81 1.85 4.38
N CYS A 41 -8.68 2.44 5.20
CA CYS A 41 -10.13 2.29 5.15
C CYS A 41 -10.80 3.59 4.74
N ASP A 42 -12.10 3.51 4.41
CA ASP A 42 -12.95 4.69 4.25
C ASP A 42 -12.90 5.54 5.54
N GLY A 43 -12.55 6.83 5.40
CA GLY A 43 -12.33 7.75 6.52
C GLY A 43 -10.96 7.69 7.21
N SER A 44 -10.06 6.78 6.81
CA SER A 44 -8.67 6.75 7.34
C SER A 44 -7.77 7.78 6.67
N ARG A 45 -6.69 8.18 7.35
CA ARG A 45 -5.77 9.24 6.94
C ARG A 45 -4.82 8.79 5.82
N GLN A 46 -5.36 8.54 4.62
CA GLN A 46 -4.59 8.11 3.46
C GLN A 46 -3.39 9.04 3.18
N PRO A 47 -2.29 8.52 2.61
CA PRO A 47 -1.22 9.35 2.07
C PRO A 47 -1.79 10.31 1.02
N ARG A 48 -1.27 11.54 0.96
CA ARG A 48 -1.71 12.51 -0.05
C ARG A 48 -1.47 12.04 -1.49
N ASP A 49 -0.46 11.20 -1.65
CA ASP A 49 -0.03 10.64 -2.94
C ASP A 49 -0.77 9.35 -3.32
N PHE A 50 -1.74 8.92 -2.50
CA PHE A 50 -2.57 7.76 -2.80
C PHE A 50 -3.65 8.15 -3.83
N ASP A 51 -3.60 7.55 -5.02
CA ASP A 51 -4.62 7.72 -6.06
C ASP A 51 -5.54 6.51 -6.10
N ASP A 52 -6.80 6.72 -5.73
CA ASP A 52 -7.83 5.68 -5.68
C ASP A 52 -8.13 5.03 -7.04
N ARG A 53 -8.08 5.82 -8.12
CA ARG A 53 -8.37 5.33 -9.47
C ARG A 53 -7.21 4.51 -10.00
N ALA A 54 -5.98 4.97 -9.73
CA ALA A 54 -4.79 4.20 -10.02
C ALA A 54 -4.76 2.90 -9.19
N ALA A 55 -5.15 2.96 -7.92
CA ALA A 55 -5.23 1.80 -7.05
C ALA A 55 -6.24 0.76 -7.54
N ASP A 56 -7.45 1.17 -7.93
CA ASP A 56 -8.46 0.26 -8.49
C ASP A 56 -7.96 -0.43 -9.75
N THR A 57 -7.35 0.35 -10.65
CA THR A 57 -6.79 -0.16 -11.91
C THR A 57 -5.64 -1.14 -11.64
N ALA A 58 -4.65 -0.74 -10.84
CA ALA A 58 -3.49 -1.55 -10.52
C ALA A 58 -3.89 -2.85 -9.82
N VAL A 59 -4.83 -2.79 -8.87
CA VAL A 59 -5.35 -3.98 -8.19
C VAL A 59 -6.07 -4.91 -9.15
N ARG A 60 -6.83 -4.37 -10.10
CA ARG A 60 -7.53 -5.19 -11.10
C ARG A 60 -6.57 -5.98 -11.99
N PHE A 61 -5.41 -5.43 -12.31
CA PHE A 61 -4.42 -6.09 -13.18
C PHE A 61 -3.35 -6.89 -12.43
N ASN A 62 -2.89 -6.38 -11.28
CA ASN A 62 -1.74 -6.92 -10.54
C ASN A 62 -2.12 -7.57 -9.20
N GLY A 63 -3.32 -7.29 -8.68
CA GLY A 63 -3.75 -7.70 -7.34
C GLY A 63 -3.26 -6.79 -6.21
N PHE A 64 -2.43 -5.78 -6.51
CA PHE A 64 -1.88 -4.81 -5.56
C PHE A 64 -1.60 -3.47 -6.26
N TYR A 65 -1.33 -2.43 -5.47
CA TYR A 65 -0.96 -1.10 -5.95
C TYR A 65 0.33 -0.61 -5.29
N LEU A 66 1.34 -0.30 -6.09
CA LEU A 66 2.61 0.29 -5.64
C LEU A 66 2.60 1.79 -5.92
N PHE A 67 3.03 2.56 -4.93
CA PHE A 67 3.18 4.00 -5.05
C PHE A 67 4.28 4.48 -4.10
N GLN A 68 4.86 5.64 -4.40
CA GLN A 68 5.76 6.33 -3.49
C GLN A 68 5.01 7.48 -2.84
N THR A 69 5.26 7.71 -1.55
CA THR A 69 4.72 8.85 -0.82
C THR A 69 5.83 9.57 -0.08
N MET A 70 5.72 10.90 -0.04
CA MET A 70 6.61 11.75 0.77
C MET A 70 6.02 12.02 2.16
N ASP A 71 4.90 11.37 2.50
CA ASP A 71 4.26 11.52 3.79
C ASP A 71 5.02 10.74 4.86
N ARG A 72 5.72 11.47 5.74
CA ARG A 72 6.53 10.90 6.84
C ARG A 72 5.76 9.98 7.79
N ARG A 73 4.42 9.98 7.75
CA ARG A 73 3.58 9.04 8.52
C ARG A 73 3.61 7.63 7.94
N PHE A 74 4.05 7.49 6.69
CA PHE A 74 4.07 6.25 5.90
C PHE A 74 5.47 5.94 5.35
N MET A 75 6.50 6.50 5.98
CA MET A 75 7.90 6.20 5.72
C MET A 75 8.41 5.39 6.94
N ALA A 76 8.86 4.15 6.70
CA ALA A 76 9.33 3.21 7.73
C ALA A 76 10.85 3.08 7.78
#